data_AF-A0A9P4WSF1-F1
#
_entry.id   AF-A0A9P4WSF1-F1
#
_cell.length_a   1.000
_cell.length_b   1.000
_cell.length_c   1.000
_cell.angle_alpha   90.00
_cell.angle_beta   90.00
_cell.angle_gamma   90.00
#
_symmetry.space_group_name_H-M   'P 1'
#
loop_
_entity.id
_entity.type
_entity.pdbx_description
1 polymer ?
#
loop_
_entity_poly.entity_id
_entity_poly.type
_entity_poly.pdbx_seq_one_letter_code
_entity_poly.pdbx_strand_id
1 'polypeptide(L)'
;MGQGNSHEAQHLTLEQLSHNLAQTFAKKSYTPLELYCFKSVFRSLADTQSGIQYWSEATLCRFLELPDALGVGSVIFQMASYLGAFPFASQAPAILTNEALLKVVTILTERYGAVLKKRGREIWLREIYRSLAVYDNGIKSQADDQRHEKEEVVEKMGFAVDEARDEGEEDEDEDDELVLAALDSMDSLEVFKHGEQSNVHHSIIPTDNFLKLIELLLLIAPIDAQQSLSSLAPELSEERIQNLRRTAKLVLSSFVTDKHPGITYRTFDTVLSTALPYLFDGFNPLFEHFLFARDFDLSKRKSDSTSPTQEIHPVISPPKTVVDPEPILRSPGEILNLTTLSQLSFFIKGSNLFRRLRPLYSGNTHGFSMGSFEKQVFNWRAPTILLVSGRLLPEKPSSARERTLQDMLPPKRYSNSVSDSSQTITYGAYVPTQWKHTGKTCFGDSSAKLFQLSPAHDVFSASSFQSDYAYFNKSPTHPAGVGFGTPVPTQSQASSHSYGVFRPAPVSLHLDDALEFGVFTHLAEGGGSFYPSKLPGRRSKDWQDRFEIDSIEVWGCGGDDVAEAQRKEWAFQEREAEARRRINLGTGDKEMDYELLKMAGLVGNENRSGGSMG
;
A
#
# COMPACT_ATOMS: atom_id res chain seq x y z
N MET A 1 49.11 25.79 -42.44
CA MET A 1 48.35 24.79 -43.23
C MET A 1 47.96 23.67 -42.29
N GLY A 2 46.76 23.74 -41.73
CA GLY A 2 46.26 22.80 -40.73
C GLY A 2 44.77 23.04 -40.57
N GLN A 3 44.01 22.72 -41.62
CA GLN A 3 42.56 22.62 -41.51
C GLN A 3 42.26 21.36 -40.73
N GLY A 4 41.93 21.52 -39.45
CA GLY A 4 41.22 20.49 -38.71
C GLY A 4 39.81 20.42 -39.29
N ASN A 5 39.48 19.29 -39.92
CA ASN A 5 38.11 18.97 -40.28
C ASN A 5 37.31 18.88 -38.97
N SER A 6 36.54 19.91 -38.66
CA SER A 6 35.39 19.80 -37.77
C SER A 6 34.47 18.77 -38.42
N HIS A 7 34.37 17.59 -37.81
CA HIS A 7 33.28 16.67 -38.10
C HIS A 7 31.98 17.42 -37.85
N GLU A 8 31.20 17.69 -38.90
CA GLU A 8 29.78 18.03 -38.78
C GLU A 8 29.14 16.94 -37.92
N ALA A 9 28.61 17.33 -36.75
CA ALA A 9 27.79 16.44 -35.95
C ALA A 9 26.59 16.04 -36.82
N GLN A 10 26.46 14.74 -37.14
CA GLN A 10 25.33 14.24 -37.89
C GLN A 10 24.06 14.48 -37.06
N HIS A 11 23.19 15.37 -37.53
CA HIS A 11 21.86 15.55 -36.95
C HIS A 11 21.04 14.27 -37.15
N LEU A 12 20.94 13.46 -36.10
CA LEU A 12 20.11 12.26 -36.07
C LEU A 12 18.63 12.65 -36.13
N THR A 13 17.82 11.91 -36.88
CA THR A 13 16.35 12.11 -36.88
C THR A 13 15.73 11.60 -35.58
N LEU A 14 14.53 12.07 -35.23
CA LEU A 14 13.80 11.59 -34.04
C LEU A 14 13.57 10.07 -34.08
N GLU A 15 13.29 9.51 -35.25
CA GLU A 15 13.14 8.06 -35.44
C GLU A 15 14.46 7.31 -35.17
N GLN A 16 15.60 7.84 -35.64
CA GLN A 16 16.91 7.26 -35.38
C GLN A 16 17.29 7.31 -33.90
N LEU A 17 16.93 8.39 -33.21
CA LEU A 17 17.11 8.50 -31.75
C LEU A 17 16.24 7.49 -31.01
N SER A 18 14.96 7.38 -31.37
CA SER A 18 14.02 6.39 -30.80
C SER A 18 14.53 4.96 -30.98
N HIS A 19 15.04 4.65 -32.18
CA HIS A 19 15.66 3.36 -32.51
C HIS A 19 16.93 3.08 -31.68
N ASN A 20 17.85 4.05 -31.60
CA ASN A 20 19.08 3.92 -30.82
C ASN A 20 18.80 3.72 -29.32
N LEU A 21 17.77 4.36 -28.79
CA LEU A 21 17.32 4.16 -27.42
C LEU A 21 16.82 2.72 -27.21
N ALA A 22 15.96 2.21 -28.10
CA ALA A 22 15.47 0.83 -28.02
C ALA A 22 16.63 -0.19 -28.08
N GLN A 23 17.63 0.04 -28.93
CA GLN A 23 18.85 -0.78 -28.95
C GLN A 23 19.66 -0.69 -27.65
N THR A 24 19.72 0.49 -27.04
CA THR A 24 20.42 0.71 -25.77
C THR A 24 19.71 -0.02 -24.64
N PHE A 25 18.38 0.05 -24.57
CA PHE A 25 17.58 -0.73 -23.63
C PHE A 25 17.82 -2.23 -23.82
N ALA A 26 17.79 -2.72 -25.07
CA ALA A 26 18.06 -4.12 -25.37
C ALA A 26 19.43 -4.58 -24.82
N LYS A 27 20.48 -3.78 -25.06
CA LYS A 27 21.85 -4.14 -24.68
C LYS A 27 22.13 -4.04 -23.18
N LYS A 28 21.55 -3.04 -22.49
CA LYS A 28 21.88 -2.72 -21.09
C LYS A 28 20.90 -3.29 -20.07
N SER A 29 19.65 -3.56 -20.46
CA SER A 29 18.56 -3.89 -19.51
C SER A 29 18.13 -5.36 -19.58
N TYR A 30 18.64 -6.12 -20.55
CA TYR A 30 18.24 -7.50 -20.80
C TYR A 30 19.44 -8.40 -21.10
N THR A 31 19.30 -9.66 -20.73
CA THR A 31 20.20 -10.73 -21.16
C THR A 31 19.91 -11.17 -22.60
N PRO A 32 20.89 -11.77 -23.30
CA PRO A 32 20.66 -12.31 -24.64
C PRO A 32 19.52 -13.33 -24.72
N LEU A 33 19.31 -14.11 -23.65
CA LEU A 33 18.25 -15.11 -23.56
C LEU A 33 16.87 -14.45 -23.46
N GLU A 34 16.70 -13.45 -22.58
CA GLU A 34 15.45 -12.71 -22.47
C GLU A 34 15.07 -12.02 -23.77
N LEU A 35 16.04 -11.41 -24.48
CA LEU A 35 15.81 -10.81 -25.79
C LEU A 35 15.39 -11.84 -26.85
N TYR A 36 15.97 -13.04 -26.80
CA TYR A 36 15.57 -14.13 -27.69
C TYR A 36 14.11 -14.53 -27.40
N CYS A 37 13.76 -14.76 -26.14
CA CYS A 37 12.39 -15.07 -25.71
C CYS A 37 11.41 -13.99 -26.14
N PHE A 38 11.72 -12.72 -25.84
CA PHE A 38 10.93 -11.56 -26.25
C PHE A 38 10.66 -11.52 -27.76
N LYS A 39 11.72 -11.65 -28.57
CA LYS A 39 11.58 -11.65 -30.04
C LYS A 39 10.78 -12.85 -30.55
N SER A 40 10.93 -14.02 -29.91
CA SER A 40 10.17 -15.21 -30.24
C SER A 40 8.68 -15.02 -29.95
N VAL A 41 8.36 -14.54 -28.75
CA VAL A 41 6.98 -14.22 -28.33
C VAL A 41 6.36 -13.20 -29.29
N PHE A 42 7.05 -12.08 -29.54
CA PHE A 42 6.58 -11.06 -30.47
C PHE A 42 6.25 -11.63 -31.84
N ARG A 43 7.20 -12.34 -32.46
CA ARG A 43 7.02 -12.91 -33.82
C ARG A 43 5.93 -13.98 -33.88
N SER A 44 5.71 -14.72 -32.81
CA SER A 44 4.70 -15.79 -32.78
C SER A 44 3.27 -15.27 -32.81
N LEU A 45 3.04 -14.03 -32.36
CA LEU A 45 1.71 -13.43 -32.25
C LEU A 45 1.53 -12.16 -33.10
N ALA A 46 2.59 -11.68 -33.76
CA ALA A 46 2.53 -10.44 -34.53
C ALA A 46 1.71 -10.60 -35.81
N ASP A 47 0.83 -9.63 -36.04
CA ASP A 47 0.16 -9.42 -37.32
C ASP A 47 1.14 -8.77 -38.30
N THR A 48 0.96 -9.00 -39.60
CA THR A 48 1.79 -8.37 -40.65
C THR A 48 0.90 -7.58 -41.60
N GLN A 49 1.14 -6.27 -41.68
CA GLN A 49 0.45 -5.39 -42.64
C GLN A 49 1.49 -4.50 -43.32
N SER A 50 1.45 -4.44 -44.66
CA SER A 50 2.36 -3.60 -45.46
C SER A 50 3.85 -3.81 -45.17
N GLY A 51 4.26 -5.03 -44.81
CA GLY A 51 5.65 -5.38 -44.48
C GLY A 51 6.08 -5.03 -43.04
N ILE A 52 5.20 -4.46 -42.22
CA ILE A 52 5.45 -4.14 -40.81
C ILE A 52 4.78 -5.20 -39.93
N GLN A 53 5.56 -5.74 -38.99
CA GLN A 53 5.04 -6.63 -37.94
C GLN A 53 4.65 -5.81 -36.72
N TYR A 54 3.44 -6.03 -36.19
CA TYR A 54 2.92 -5.30 -35.04
C TYR A 54 1.95 -6.12 -34.21
N TRP A 55 1.66 -5.67 -32.99
CA TRP A 55 0.62 -6.21 -32.14
C TRP A 55 -0.60 -5.29 -32.10
N SER A 56 -1.78 -5.87 -32.36
CA SER A 56 -3.07 -5.21 -32.17
C SER A 56 -3.51 -5.20 -30.70
N GLU A 57 -4.53 -4.40 -30.37
CA GLU A 57 -5.16 -4.37 -29.03
C GLU A 57 -5.63 -5.76 -28.60
N ALA A 58 -6.31 -6.48 -29.48
CA ALA A 58 -6.80 -7.83 -29.21
C ALA A 58 -5.64 -8.80 -28.91
N THR A 59 -4.53 -8.70 -29.65
CA THR A 59 -3.33 -9.52 -29.42
C THR A 59 -2.70 -9.22 -28.06
N LEU A 60 -2.53 -7.95 -27.70
CA LEU A 60 -1.96 -7.55 -26.41
C LEU A 60 -2.85 -8.01 -25.24
N CYS A 61 -4.16 -7.75 -25.32
CA CYS A 61 -5.11 -8.12 -24.26
C CYS A 61 -5.16 -9.64 -24.06
N ARG A 62 -5.17 -10.42 -25.16
CA ARG A 62 -5.14 -11.88 -25.11
C ARG A 62 -3.82 -12.40 -24.54
N PHE A 63 -2.69 -11.80 -24.90
CA PHE A 63 -1.38 -12.21 -24.41
C PHE A 63 -1.23 -11.98 -22.89
N LEU A 64 -1.69 -10.82 -22.42
CA LEU A 64 -1.71 -10.47 -20.99
C LEU A 64 -2.87 -11.14 -20.23
N GLU A 65 -3.74 -11.86 -20.93
CA GLU A 65 -4.91 -12.55 -20.39
C GLU A 65 -5.86 -11.61 -19.61
N LEU A 66 -6.01 -10.36 -20.08
CA LEU A 66 -6.80 -9.34 -19.38
C LEU A 66 -8.28 -9.73 -19.31
N PRO A 67 -8.95 -9.60 -18.15
CA PRO A 67 -10.35 -9.98 -18.04
C PRO A 67 -11.28 -8.95 -18.69
N ASP A 68 -12.06 -9.37 -19.68
CA ASP A 68 -13.03 -8.52 -20.39
C ASP A 68 -14.05 -7.86 -19.44
N ALA A 69 -14.39 -8.53 -18.33
CA ALA A 69 -15.33 -8.04 -17.33
C ALA A 69 -14.90 -6.72 -16.65
N LEU A 70 -13.60 -6.41 -16.65
CA LEU A 70 -13.07 -5.15 -16.13
C LEU A 70 -13.05 -4.03 -17.19
N GLY A 71 -13.17 -4.38 -18.48
CA GLY A 71 -13.17 -3.42 -19.59
C GLY A 71 -11.90 -2.56 -19.67
N VAL A 72 -10.76 -3.09 -19.19
CA VAL A 72 -9.49 -2.38 -19.04
C VAL A 72 -8.58 -2.47 -20.27
N GLY A 73 -8.92 -3.34 -21.24
CA GLY A 73 -8.08 -3.62 -22.43
C GLY A 73 -7.68 -2.37 -23.21
N SER A 74 -8.65 -1.50 -23.51
CA SER A 74 -8.39 -0.26 -24.25
C SER A 74 -7.50 0.73 -23.48
N VAL A 75 -7.60 0.75 -22.15
CA VAL A 75 -6.76 1.59 -21.28
C VAL A 75 -5.31 1.10 -21.30
N ILE A 76 -5.10 -0.22 -21.19
CA ILE A 76 -3.75 -0.81 -21.26
C ILE A 76 -3.15 -0.65 -22.66
N PHE A 77 -3.94 -0.82 -23.71
CA PHE A 77 -3.46 -0.62 -25.08
C PHE A 77 -3.11 0.84 -25.35
N GLN A 78 -3.94 1.80 -24.94
CA GLN A 78 -3.62 3.23 -25.01
C GLN A 78 -2.30 3.53 -24.28
N MET A 79 -2.16 3.04 -23.05
CA MET A 79 -0.93 3.19 -22.27
C MET A 79 0.28 2.61 -23.00
N ALA A 80 0.19 1.38 -23.50
CA ALA A 80 1.26 0.73 -24.24
C ALA A 80 1.61 1.47 -25.55
N SER A 81 0.62 1.93 -26.31
CA SER A 81 0.85 2.70 -27.54
C SER A 81 1.52 4.04 -27.25
N TYR A 82 1.17 4.72 -26.16
CA TYR A 82 1.85 5.94 -25.75
C TYR A 82 3.30 5.66 -25.32
N LEU A 83 3.52 4.70 -24.42
CA LEU A 83 4.86 4.32 -23.96
C LEU A 83 5.75 3.77 -25.09
N GLY A 84 5.16 3.17 -26.12
CA GLY A 84 5.85 2.74 -27.34
C GLY A 84 6.44 3.91 -28.14
N ALA A 85 5.97 5.14 -27.94
CA ALA A 85 6.52 6.35 -28.56
C ALA A 85 7.70 6.96 -27.76
N PHE A 86 7.93 6.51 -26.52
CA PHE A 86 9.00 7.03 -25.66
C PHE A 86 10.36 7.07 -26.40
N PRO A 87 11.14 8.16 -26.30
CA PRO A 87 10.97 9.29 -25.38
C PRO A 87 10.18 10.48 -25.96
N PHE A 88 9.59 10.35 -27.16
CA PHE A 88 8.99 11.48 -27.89
C PHE A 88 7.46 11.37 -27.87
N ALA A 89 6.80 12.25 -27.13
CA ALA A 89 5.34 12.26 -27.01
C ALA A 89 4.62 12.55 -28.34
N SER A 90 5.23 13.35 -29.23
CA SER A 90 4.74 13.66 -30.58
C SER A 90 4.55 12.43 -31.47
N GLN A 91 5.28 11.35 -31.18
CA GLN A 91 5.17 10.10 -31.92
C GLN A 91 4.05 9.19 -31.37
N ALA A 92 3.37 9.59 -30.30
CA ALA A 92 2.25 8.84 -29.74
C ALA A 92 0.94 9.15 -30.51
N PRO A 93 0.05 8.15 -30.69
CA PRO A 93 0.21 6.74 -30.31
C PRO A 93 1.10 5.97 -31.30
N ALA A 94 2.04 5.18 -30.77
CA ALA A 94 2.90 4.34 -31.59
C ALA A 94 2.22 3.00 -31.95
N ILE A 95 2.52 2.52 -33.15
CA ILE A 95 2.25 1.13 -33.54
C ILE A 95 3.18 0.22 -32.73
N LEU A 96 2.62 -0.82 -32.09
CA LEU A 96 3.38 -1.75 -31.25
C LEU A 96 4.22 -2.73 -32.07
N THR A 97 5.26 -2.20 -32.73
CA THR A 97 6.33 -2.96 -33.38
C THR A 97 7.23 -3.62 -32.33
N ASN A 98 8.19 -4.45 -32.78
CA ASN A 98 9.12 -5.12 -31.85
C ASN A 98 9.88 -4.13 -30.95
N GLU A 99 10.28 -2.98 -31.50
CA GLU A 99 11.03 -1.95 -30.77
C GLU A 99 10.12 -1.14 -29.84
N ALA A 100 8.95 -0.73 -30.32
CA ALA A 100 7.97 -0.02 -29.50
C ALA A 100 7.57 -0.88 -28.29
N LEU A 101 7.28 -2.17 -28.52
CA LEU A 101 6.92 -3.09 -27.45
C LEU A 101 8.07 -3.37 -26.49
N LEU A 102 9.32 -3.40 -26.96
CA LEU A 102 10.48 -3.52 -26.08
C LEU A 102 10.58 -2.33 -25.13
N LYS A 103 10.32 -1.11 -25.62
CA LYS A 103 10.26 0.10 -24.78
C LYS A 103 9.15 0.00 -23.73
N VAL A 104 7.95 -0.42 -24.14
CA VAL A 104 6.81 -0.66 -23.22
C VAL A 104 7.21 -1.62 -22.09
N VAL A 105 7.75 -2.79 -22.44
CA VAL A 105 8.19 -3.78 -21.44
C VAL A 105 9.28 -3.19 -20.54
N THR A 106 10.26 -2.48 -21.09
CA THR A 106 11.34 -1.88 -20.30
C THR A 106 10.84 -0.87 -19.27
N ILE A 107 9.85 -0.05 -19.66
CA ILE A 107 9.26 0.99 -18.81
C ILE A 107 8.38 0.35 -17.73
N LEU A 108 7.49 -0.58 -18.10
CA LEU A 108 6.51 -1.18 -17.18
C LEU A 108 7.12 -2.23 -16.23
N THR A 109 8.26 -2.83 -16.58
CA THR A 109 9.03 -3.69 -15.65
C THR A 109 10.10 -2.93 -14.86
N GLU A 110 10.12 -1.60 -14.94
CA GLU A 110 11.11 -0.72 -14.30
C GLU A 110 12.59 -1.03 -14.62
N ARG A 111 12.86 -1.73 -15.72
CA ARG A 111 14.23 -2.12 -16.15
C ARG A 111 14.99 -0.97 -16.80
N TYR A 112 14.34 0.18 -16.98
CA TYR A 112 14.96 1.40 -17.50
C TYR A 112 16.13 1.91 -16.64
N GLY A 113 16.23 1.55 -15.36
CA GLY A 113 17.24 2.08 -14.44
C GLY A 113 18.70 1.85 -14.86
N ALA A 114 18.96 0.81 -15.67
CA ALA A 114 20.29 0.57 -16.25
C ALA A 114 20.71 1.65 -17.28
N VAL A 115 19.74 2.38 -17.83
CA VAL A 115 19.93 3.44 -18.82
C VAL A 115 19.62 4.81 -18.20
N LEU A 116 18.45 4.97 -17.58
CA LEU A 116 17.95 6.21 -16.99
C LEU A 116 18.30 6.27 -15.50
N LYS A 117 19.56 6.62 -15.19
CA LYS A 117 20.14 6.54 -13.83
C LYS A 117 19.42 7.40 -12.77
N LYS A 118 19.78 8.69 -12.65
CA LYS A 118 19.56 9.50 -11.43
C LYS A 118 18.14 10.10 -11.29
N ARG A 119 17.30 10.03 -12.32
CA ARG A 119 15.91 10.55 -12.31
C ARG A 119 14.88 9.54 -12.84
N GLY A 120 15.25 8.26 -12.92
CA GLY A 120 14.44 7.25 -13.60
C GLY A 120 13.01 7.11 -13.04
N ARG A 121 12.83 7.19 -11.70
CA ARG A 121 11.50 7.03 -11.07
C ARG A 121 10.56 8.19 -11.38
N GLU A 122 11.06 9.41 -11.36
CA GLU A 122 10.27 10.61 -11.63
C GLU A 122 9.87 10.66 -13.13
N ILE A 123 10.83 10.34 -14.02
CA ILE A 123 10.57 10.16 -15.46
C ILE A 123 9.49 9.11 -15.66
N TRP A 124 9.66 7.94 -15.04
CA TRP A 124 8.69 6.86 -15.15
C TRP A 124 7.30 7.30 -14.70
N LEU A 125 7.18 7.95 -13.54
CA LEU A 125 5.89 8.39 -13.01
C LEU A 125 5.16 9.36 -13.94
N ARG A 126 5.90 10.32 -14.50
CA ARG A 126 5.37 11.28 -15.49
C ARG A 126 4.95 10.60 -16.78
N GLU A 127 5.70 9.62 -17.27
CA GLU A 127 5.34 8.88 -18.49
C GLU A 127 4.14 7.96 -18.26
N ILE A 128 4.01 7.33 -17.09
CA ILE A 128 2.79 6.61 -16.69
C ILE A 128 1.61 7.57 -16.68
N TYR A 129 1.74 8.75 -16.07
CA TYR A 129 0.69 9.75 -16.09
C TYR A 129 0.27 10.15 -17.52
N ARG A 130 1.24 10.57 -18.34
CA ARG A 130 0.99 11.02 -19.72
C ARG A 130 0.35 9.93 -20.57
N SER A 131 0.72 8.66 -20.35
CA SER A 131 0.14 7.52 -21.06
C SER A 131 -1.34 7.27 -20.77
N LEU A 132 -1.84 7.78 -19.64
CA LEU A 132 -3.22 7.67 -19.19
C LEU A 132 -4.03 8.95 -19.42
N ALA A 133 -3.34 10.07 -19.63
CA ALA A 133 -3.95 11.38 -19.72
C ALA A 133 -4.50 11.68 -21.12
N VAL A 134 -5.50 12.57 -21.17
CA VAL A 134 -6.06 13.15 -22.39
C VAL A 134 -5.94 14.66 -22.27
N TYR A 135 -5.69 15.35 -23.39
CA TYR A 135 -5.66 16.81 -23.42
C TYR A 135 -7.08 17.37 -23.27
N ASP A 136 -7.29 18.22 -22.27
CA ASP A 136 -8.56 18.90 -22.07
C ASP A 136 -8.49 20.31 -22.68
N ASN A 137 -9.29 20.53 -23.73
CA ASN A 137 -9.40 21.85 -24.36
C ASN A 137 -10.15 22.86 -23.47
N GLY A 138 -10.86 22.43 -22.43
CA GLY A 138 -11.58 23.31 -21.50
C GLY A 138 -10.68 24.01 -20.46
N ILE A 139 -9.57 23.38 -20.08
CA ILE A 139 -8.59 23.96 -19.13
C ILE A 139 -7.76 25.06 -19.81
N LYS A 140 -7.49 24.93 -21.12
CA LYS A 140 -6.84 25.99 -21.91
C LYS A 140 -7.61 27.31 -21.84
N SER A 141 -8.94 27.27 -21.98
CA SER A 141 -9.76 28.49 -21.92
C SER A 141 -9.73 29.16 -20.54
N GLN A 142 -9.77 28.39 -19.44
CA GLN A 142 -9.69 28.98 -18.09
C GLN A 142 -8.29 29.51 -17.74
N ALA A 143 -7.23 28.84 -18.22
CA ALA A 143 -5.86 29.30 -18.00
C ALA A 143 -5.51 30.52 -18.88
N ASP A 144 -5.99 30.57 -20.12
CA ASP A 144 -5.85 31.74 -21.00
C ASP A 144 -6.66 32.93 -20.46
N ASP A 145 -7.88 32.69 -19.95
CA ASP A 145 -8.69 33.73 -19.30
C ASP A 145 -8.00 34.27 -18.02
N GLN A 146 -7.42 33.39 -17.19
CA GLN A 146 -6.67 33.81 -15.99
C GLN A 146 -5.34 34.51 -16.32
N ARG A 147 -4.66 34.12 -17.41
CA ARG A 147 -3.45 34.82 -17.90
C ARG A 147 -3.80 36.20 -18.43
N HIS A 148 -4.88 36.33 -19.20
CA HIS A 148 -5.38 37.62 -19.68
C HIS A 148 -5.86 38.53 -18.52
N GLU A 149 -6.53 37.98 -17.50
CA GLU A 149 -6.90 38.74 -16.30
C GLU A 149 -5.67 39.19 -15.48
N LYS A 150 -4.66 38.32 -15.31
CA LYS A 150 -3.41 38.69 -14.62
C LYS A 150 -2.62 39.75 -15.39
N GLU A 151 -2.53 39.67 -16.71
CA GLU A 151 -1.86 40.68 -17.54
C GLU A 151 -2.59 42.04 -17.51
N GLU A 152 -3.93 42.05 -17.56
CA GLU A 152 -4.71 43.31 -17.43
C GLU A 152 -4.63 43.96 -16.04
N VAL A 153 -4.46 43.17 -14.98
CA VAL A 153 -4.33 43.67 -13.60
C VAL A 153 -2.92 44.22 -13.35
N VAL A 154 -1.88 43.61 -13.94
CA VAL A 154 -0.48 44.07 -13.82
C VAL A 154 -0.23 45.38 -14.58
N GLU A 155 -0.89 45.63 -15.71
CA GLU A 155 -0.79 46.92 -16.41
C GLU A 155 -1.49 48.08 -15.66
N LYS A 156 -2.42 47.81 -14.74
CA LYS A 156 -3.23 48.84 -14.05
C LYS A 156 -2.73 49.21 -12.64
N MET A 157 -1.78 48.49 -12.04
CA MET A 157 -1.23 48.84 -10.72
C MET A 157 0.22 49.35 -10.81
N GLY A 158 0.35 50.67 -10.91
CA GLY A 158 1.59 51.37 -10.59
C GLY A 158 1.78 51.46 -9.06
N PHE A 159 2.96 51.03 -8.60
CA PHE A 159 3.59 51.35 -7.30
C PHE A 159 2.71 51.31 -6.04
N ALA A 160 2.67 50.16 -5.37
CA ALA A 160 2.54 50.06 -3.91
C ALA A 160 3.25 48.79 -3.40
N VAL A 161 3.93 48.94 -2.27
CA VAL A 161 4.90 48.01 -1.66
C VAL A 161 4.25 47.22 -0.51
N ASP A 162 4.69 45.97 -0.36
CA ASP A 162 4.54 45.02 0.75
C ASP A 162 3.15 44.45 1.09
N GLU A 163 2.83 43.33 0.46
CA GLU A 163 1.99 42.27 1.04
C GLU A 163 2.64 40.92 0.77
N ALA A 164 2.69 40.06 1.79
CA ALA A 164 3.39 38.78 1.74
C ALA A 164 2.79 37.87 0.68
N ARG A 165 3.59 37.61 -0.35
CA ARG A 165 3.31 36.78 -1.51
C ARG A 165 2.97 35.36 -1.06
N ASP A 166 1.81 34.86 -1.48
CA ASP A 166 1.46 33.44 -1.44
C ASP A 166 2.46 32.72 -2.35
N GLU A 167 3.43 32.02 -1.76
CA GLU A 167 4.39 31.17 -2.46
C GLU A 167 3.66 29.94 -3.01
N GLY A 168 2.96 30.12 -4.13
CA GLY A 168 2.13 29.08 -4.74
C GLY A 168 2.21 28.95 -6.25
N GLU A 169 2.99 29.80 -6.92
CA GLU A 169 3.23 29.76 -8.38
C GLU A 169 4.73 29.91 -8.63
N GLU A 170 5.49 28.84 -8.40
CA GLU A 170 6.71 28.59 -9.16
C GLU A 170 6.30 27.90 -10.45
N ASP A 171 6.09 28.72 -11.48
CA ASP A 171 6.03 28.30 -12.88
C ASP A 171 7.47 28.23 -13.45
N GLU A 172 7.64 27.31 -14.40
CA GLU A 172 8.66 27.25 -15.48
C GLU A 172 9.90 26.32 -15.29
N ASP A 173 10.02 25.39 -16.26
CA ASP A 173 11.23 24.69 -16.75
C ASP A 173 11.57 23.23 -16.32
N GLU A 174 10.77 22.55 -15.50
CA GLU A 174 11.06 21.12 -15.21
C GLU A 174 10.73 20.16 -16.37
N ASP A 175 9.81 20.53 -17.27
CA ASP A 175 9.33 19.63 -18.34
C ASP A 175 10.44 19.22 -19.33
N ASP A 176 11.48 20.05 -19.48
CA ASP A 176 12.58 19.84 -20.43
C ASP A 176 13.74 19.01 -19.84
N GLU A 177 14.00 19.05 -18.53
CA GLU A 177 15.20 18.44 -17.93
C GLU A 177 15.21 16.89 -17.98
N LEU A 178 14.05 16.28 -18.22
CA LEU A 178 13.82 14.85 -17.96
C LEU A 178 13.94 13.97 -19.20
N VAL A 179 13.52 14.48 -20.36
CA VAL A 179 13.86 13.90 -21.66
C VAL A 179 15.35 14.14 -21.95
N LEU A 180 15.89 15.29 -21.52
CA LEU A 180 17.31 15.59 -21.58
C LEU A 180 18.14 14.55 -20.82
N ALA A 181 17.70 14.02 -19.68
CA ALA A 181 18.41 12.95 -18.97
C ALA A 181 18.50 11.62 -19.76
N ALA A 182 17.47 11.28 -20.54
CA ALA A 182 17.48 10.11 -21.41
C ALA A 182 18.43 10.29 -22.60
N LEU A 183 18.44 11.49 -23.19
CA LEU A 183 19.31 11.84 -24.32
C LEU A 183 20.78 12.10 -23.91
N ASP A 184 21.02 12.58 -22.68
CA ASP A 184 22.35 12.69 -22.06
C ASP A 184 23.01 11.31 -21.94
N SER A 185 22.22 10.29 -21.58
CA SER A 185 22.68 8.90 -21.56
C SER A 185 23.04 8.33 -22.95
N MET A 186 22.65 9.04 -24.02
CA MET A 186 22.90 8.72 -25.43
C MET A 186 23.83 9.73 -26.13
N ASP A 187 24.45 10.68 -25.40
CA ASP A 187 25.29 11.76 -25.94
C ASP A 187 24.62 12.57 -27.08
N SER A 188 23.29 12.74 -27.04
CA SER A 188 22.48 13.23 -28.20
C SER A 188 21.70 14.54 -27.92
N LEU A 189 22.13 15.35 -26.96
CA LEU A 189 21.40 16.52 -26.43
C LEU A 189 21.10 17.63 -27.46
N GLU A 190 21.93 17.80 -28.50
CA GLU A 190 21.83 18.95 -29.42
C GLU A 190 20.57 18.93 -30.31
N VAL A 191 19.99 17.76 -30.57
CA VAL A 191 18.83 17.59 -31.48
C VAL A 191 17.52 18.06 -30.84
N PHE A 192 17.42 18.05 -29.51
CA PHE A 192 16.17 18.32 -28.80
C PHE A 192 15.93 19.80 -28.52
N LYS A 193 16.98 20.64 -28.42
CA LYS A 193 16.85 22.08 -28.14
C LYS A 193 15.98 22.86 -29.15
N HIS A 194 15.55 22.24 -30.26
CA HIS A 194 14.73 22.86 -31.30
C HIS A 194 13.39 22.14 -31.53
N GLY A 195 13.06 21.08 -30.77
CA GLY A 195 12.11 20.05 -31.22
C GLY A 195 10.73 20.01 -30.58
N GLU A 196 10.59 20.01 -29.25
CA GLU A 196 9.33 19.52 -28.67
C GLU A 196 9.06 19.98 -27.22
N GLN A 197 8.25 21.03 -27.04
CA GLN A 197 7.69 21.42 -25.74
C GLN A 197 6.30 20.78 -25.58
N SER A 198 6.16 19.81 -24.68
CA SER A 198 4.86 19.17 -24.39
C SER A 198 4.38 19.54 -22.97
N ASN A 199 3.53 20.56 -22.88
CA ASN A 199 3.02 21.08 -21.59
C ASN A 199 2.12 20.06 -20.89
N VAL A 200 2.58 19.51 -19.76
CA VAL A 200 1.82 18.55 -18.93
C VAL A 200 0.60 19.19 -18.28
N HIS A 201 0.63 20.50 -18.08
CA HIS A 201 -0.37 21.30 -17.36
C HIS A 201 -1.80 21.28 -17.95
N HIS A 202 -1.99 20.80 -19.18
CA HIS A 202 -3.30 20.79 -19.88
C HIS A 202 -3.86 19.38 -20.11
N SER A 203 -3.33 18.39 -19.40
CA SER A 203 -3.75 17.01 -19.53
C SER A 203 -4.39 16.53 -18.23
N ILE A 204 -5.39 15.66 -18.34
CA ILE A 204 -6.08 15.02 -17.19
C ILE A 204 -6.26 13.54 -17.47
N ILE A 205 -6.15 12.69 -16.44
CA ILE A 205 -6.56 11.28 -16.55
C ILE A 205 -8.08 11.20 -16.34
N PRO A 206 -8.85 10.65 -17.31
CA PRO A 206 -10.27 10.40 -17.12
C PRO A 206 -10.52 9.42 -15.97
N THR A 207 -11.41 9.80 -15.07
CA THR A 207 -11.69 9.06 -13.83
C THR A 207 -12.18 7.63 -14.09
N ASP A 208 -12.97 7.42 -15.14
CA ASP A 208 -13.47 6.09 -15.53
C ASP A 208 -12.36 5.16 -16.04
N ASN A 209 -11.41 5.71 -16.81
CA ASN A 209 -10.26 4.93 -17.29
C ASN A 209 -9.35 4.55 -16.13
N PHE A 210 -9.12 5.47 -15.19
CA PHE A 210 -8.33 5.19 -14.01
C PHE A 210 -9.03 4.20 -13.06
N LEU A 211 -10.36 4.26 -12.93
CA LEU A 211 -11.13 3.29 -12.16
C LEU A 211 -10.90 1.86 -12.66
N LYS A 212 -11.02 1.65 -13.98
CA LYS A 212 -10.77 0.35 -14.62
C LYS A 212 -9.33 -0.12 -14.41
N LEU A 213 -8.38 0.81 -14.47
CA LEU A 213 -6.98 0.51 -14.18
C LEU A 213 -6.78 0.06 -12.74
N ILE A 214 -7.39 0.76 -11.76
CA ILE A 214 -7.32 0.37 -10.35
C ILE A 214 -7.98 -1.00 -10.11
N GLU A 215 -9.10 -1.31 -10.78
CA GLU A 215 -9.72 -2.64 -10.73
C GLU A 215 -8.73 -3.73 -11.16
N LEU A 216 -7.99 -3.51 -12.26
CA LEU A 216 -6.92 -4.42 -12.70
C LEU A 216 -5.77 -4.47 -11.69
N LEU A 217 -5.29 -3.32 -11.21
CA LEU A 217 -4.17 -3.24 -10.26
C LEU A 217 -4.46 -3.97 -8.95
N LEU A 218 -5.71 -3.91 -8.45
CA LEU A 218 -6.15 -4.69 -7.29
C LEU A 218 -6.15 -6.19 -7.57
N LEU A 219 -6.50 -6.61 -8.79
CA LEU A 219 -6.50 -8.01 -9.20
C LEU A 219 -5.08 -8.56 -9.34
N ILE A 220 -4.17 -7.79 -9.95
CA ILE A 220 -2.80 -8.23 -10.23
C ILE A 220 -1.81 -7.93 -9.11
N ALA A 221 -2.20 -7.19 -8.07
CA ALA A 221 -1.30 -6.91 -6.94
C ALA A 221 -0.57 -8.15 -6.36
N PRO A 222 -1.21 -9.33 -6.20
CA PRO A 222 -0.53 -10.53 -5.69
C PRO A 222 0.13 -11.41 -6.78
N ILE A 223 0.13 -11.00 -8.05
CA ILE A 223 0.63 -11.82 -9.16
C ILE A 223 2.15 -12.03 -9.04
N ASP A 224 2.59 -13.27 -9.22
CA ASP A 224 4.02 -13.61 -9.28
C ASP A 224 4.52 -13.53 -10.74
N ALA A 225 5.82 -13.28 -10.95
CA ALA A 225 6.44 -13.07 -12.28
C ALA A 225 6.24 -14.19 -13.31
N GLN A 226 5.86 -15.39 -12.87
CA GLN A 226 5.63 -16.55 -13.74
C GLN A 226 4.18 -17.05 -13.70
N GLN A 227 3.33 -16.43 -12.88
CA GLN A 227 1.95 -16.82 -12.70
C GLN A 227 1.08 -16.16 -13.76
N SER A 228 0.35 -16.96 -14.54
CA SER A 228 -0.57 -16.41 -15.55
C SER A 228 -1.78 -15.73 -14.89
N LEU A 229 -2.29 -14.64 -15.46
CA LEU A 229 -3.47 -13.96 -14.92
C LEU A 229 -4.71 -14.86 -14.99
N SER A 230 -4.77 -15.77 -15.97
CA SER A 230 -5.76 -16.86 -16.02
C SER A 230 -5.78 -17.77 -14.80
N SER A 231 -4.73 -17.82 -13.98
CA SER A 231 -4.76 -18.55 -12.70
C SER A 231 -5.52 -17.80 -11.60
N LEU A 232 -5.64 -16.47 -11.72
CA LEU A 232 -6.45 -15.60 -10.86
C LEU A 232 -7.88 -15.46 -11.39
N ALA A 233 -8.11 -15.81 -12.67
CA ALA A 233 -9.41 -15.70 -13.33
C ALA A 233 -10.54 -16.62 -12.78
N PRO A 234 -10.30 -17.85 -12.28
CA PRO A 234 -11.31 -18.67 -11.61
C PRO A 234 -11.91 -17.99 -10.37
N GLU A 235 -11.24 -16.98 -9.82
CA GLU A 235 -11.69 -16.20 -8.66
C GLU A 235 -12.57 -15.00 -9.04
N LEU A 236 -12.76 -14.69 -10.34
CA LEU A 236 -13.57 -13.56 -10.81
C LEU A 236 -15.07 -13.89 -10.85
N SER A 237 -15.63 -14.26 -9.69
CA SER A 237 -17.09 -14.29 -9.53
C SER A 237 -17.69 -12.88 -9.68
N GLU A 238 -18.99 -12.79 -9.96
CA GLU A 238 -19.68 -11.49 -10.02
C GLU A 238 -19.53 -10.70 -8.71
N GLU A 239 -19.59 -11.39 -7.57
CA GLU A 239 -19.34 -10.83 -6.25
C GLU A 239 -17.91 -10.27 -6.12
N ARG A 240 -16.90 -11.01 -6.61
CA ARG A 240 -15.50 -10.55 -6.59
C ARG A 240 -15.34 -9.29 -7.43
N ILE A 241 -15.95 -9.22 -8.62
CA ILE A 241 -15.90 -8.05 -9.50
C ILE A 241 -16.57 -6.85 -8.82
N GLN A 242 -17.73 -7.03 -8.19
CA GLN A 242 -18.38 -5.97 -7.44
C GLN A 242 -17.52 -5.48 -6.26
N ASN A 243 -16.85 -6.40 -5.56
CA ASN A 243 -15.93 -6.07 -4.48
C ASN A 243 -14.69 -5.30 -5.00
N LEU A 244 -14.08 -5.73 -6.10
CA LEU A 244 -12.98 -5.02 -6.77
C LEU A 244 -13.40 -3.60 -7.15
N ARG A 245 -14.54 -3.44 -7.83
CA ARG A 245 -15.09 -2.14 -8.22
C ARG A 245 -15.37 -1.24 -7.03
N ARG A 246 -15.94 -1.79 -5.95
CA ARG A 246 -16.20 -1.02 -4.72
C ARG A 246 -14.89 -0.51 -4.13
N THR A 247 -13.90 -1.38 -3.92
CA THR A 247 -12.60 -0.98 -3.36
C THR A 247 -11.84 -0.04 -4.30
N ALA A 248 -11.93 -0.24 -5.63
CA ALA A 248 -11.33 0.65 -6.61
C ALA A 248 -11.89 2.08 -6.50
N LYS A 249 -13.20 2.24 -6.25
CA LYS A 249 -13.81 3.56 -5.96
C LYS A 249 -13.26 4.19 -4.67
N LEU A 250 -13.01 3.40 -3.62
CA LEU A 250 -12.41 3.90 -2.38
C LEU A 250 -10.99 4.43 -2.62
N VAL A 251 -10.18 3.71 -3.41
CA VAL A 251 -8.82 4.16 -3.79
C VAL A 251 -8.88 5.38 -4.71
N LEU A 252 -9.79 5.38 -5.69
CA LEU A 252 -9.98 6.48 -6.62
C LEU A 252 -10.38 7.78 -5.92
N SER A 253 -11.17 7.70 -4.84
CA SER A 253 -11.61 8.87 -4.07
C SER A 253 -10.44 9.69 -3.49
N SER A 254 -9.26 9.09 -3.33
CA SER A 254 -8.05 9.78 -2.91
C SER A 254 -7.52 10.76 -3.96
N PHE A 255 -7.85 10.53 -5.24
CA PHE A 255 -7.43 11.35 -6.39
C PHE A 255 -8.47 12.39 -6.80
N VAL A 256 -9.75 12.17 -6.49
CA VAL A 256 -10.83 13.05 -6.94
C VAL A 256 -10.86 14.31 -6.08
N THR A 257 -11.02 15.46 -6.75
CA THR A 257 -11.23 16.75 -6.10
C THR A 257 -12.49 17.39 -6.67
N ASP A 258 -13.17 18.20 -5.86
CA ASP A 258 -14.39 18.92 -6.30
C ASP A 258 -14.13 19.96 -7.41
N LYS A 259 -12.85 20.22 -7.73
CA LYS A 259 -12.42 21.33 -8.59
C LYS A 259 -12.27 20.95 -10.06
N HIS A 260 -11.95 19.69 -10.38
CA HIS A 260 -11.64 19.27 -11.75
C HIS A 260 -12.28 17.91 -12.09
N PRO A 261 -12.74 17.73 -13.34
CA PRO A 261 -13.44 16.51 -13.77
C PRO A 261 -12.53 15.28 -13.94
N GLY A 262 -11.21 15.43 -13.73
CA GLY A 262 -10.23 14.36 -13.89
C GLY A 262 -9.03 14.55 -12.96
N ILE A 263 -8.05 13.66 -13.10
CA ILE A 263 -6.87 13.63 -12.23
C ILE A 263 -5.72 14.38 -12.90
N THR A 264 -5.25 15.46 -12.27
CA THR A 264 -4.09 16.23 -12.71
C THR A 264 -2.77 15.57 -12.30
N TYR A 265 -1.66 15.89 -12.97
CA TYR A 265 -0.34 15.33 -12.63
C TYR A 265 0.06 15.59 -11.18
N ARG A 266 -0.13 16.83 -10.72
CA ARG A 266 0.16 17.22 -9.33
C ARG A 266 -0.61 16.38 -8.32
N THR A 267 -1.89 16.10 -8.61
CA THR A 267 -2.73 15.24 -7.77
C THR A 267 -2.24 13.80 -7.82
N PHE A 268 -1.98 13.28 -9.02
CA PHE A 268 -1.47 11.93 -9.25
C PHE A 268 -0.16 11.67 -8.49
N ASP A 269 0.84 12.53 -8.67
CA ASP A 269 2.14 12.42 -7.99
C ASP A 269 2.00 12.53 -6.46
N THR A 270 1.25 13.54 -5.97
CA THR A 270 1.05 13.72 -4.52
C THR A 270 0.43 12.47 -3.90
N VAL A 271 -0.62 11.91 -4.50
CA VAL A 271 -1.34 10.75 -3.95
C VAL A 271 -0.47 9.50 -3.98
N LEU A 272 0.25 9.25 -5.08
CA LEU A 272 1.13 8.08 -5.20
C LEU A 272 2.32 8.17 -4.24
N SER A 273 2.94 9.33 -4.12
CA SER A 273 4.09 9.53 -3.25
C SER A 273 3.74 9.46 -1.75
N THR A 274 2.49 9.76 -1.38
CA THR A 274 2.09 9.86 0.04
C THR A 274 1.25 8.70 0.54
N ALA A 275 0.35 8.16 -0.29
CA ALA A 275 -0.64 7.16 0.11
C ALA A 275 -0.56 5.85 -0.69
N LEU A 276 -0.05 5.86 -1.92
CA LEU A 276 -0.10 4.69 -2.81
C LEU A 276 1.24 4.41 -3.53
N PRO A 277 2.38 4.31 -2.81
CA PRO A 277 3.71 4.21 -3.42
C PRO A 277 3.97 2.92 -4.21
N TYR A 278 3.17 1.88 -3.96
CA TYR A 278 3.29 0.55 -4.57
C TYR A 278 2.10 0.22 -5.49
N LEU A 279 1.31 1.22 -5.90
CA LEU A 279 0.10 1.02 -6.71
C LEU A 279 0.35 0.23 -8.00
N PHE A 280 1.48 0.49 -8.65
CA PHE A 280 1.83 -0.06 -9.96
C PHE A 280 2.79 -1.26 -9.91
N ASP A 281 3.18 -1.72 -8.72
CA ASP A 281 4.13 -2.85 -8.55
C ASP A 281 3.68 -4.10 -9.33
N GLY A 282 2.37 -4.31 -9.48
CA GLY A 282 1.80 -5.43 -10.23
C GLY A 282 2.05 -5.41 -11.74
N PHE A 283 2.44 -4.27 -12.33
CA PHE A 283 2.81 -4.22 -13.75
C PHE A 283 4.10 -4.96 -14.06
N ASN A 284 5.06 -4.97 -13.12
CA ASN A 284 6.32 -5.64 -13.35
C ASN A 284 6.14 -7.14 -13.66
N PRO A 285 5.55 -7.96 -12.76
CA PRO A 285 5.31 -9.36 -13.08
C PRO A 285 4.35 -9.57 -14.27
N LEU A 286 3.36 -8.69 -14.47
CA LEU A 286 2.45 -8.78 -15.61
C LEU A 286 3.18 -8.65 -16.97
N PHE A 287 4.15 -7.73 -17.07
CA PHE A 287 4.90 -7.50 -18.31
C PHE A 287 6.18 -8.34 -18.40
N GLU A 288 6.64 -8.96 -17.32
CA GLU A 288 7.73 -9.95 -17.38
C GLU A 288 7.37 -11.22 -18.16
N HIS A 289 6.07 -11.51 -18.36
CA HIS A 289 5.61 -12.61 -19.23
C HIS A 289 6.16 -12.53 -20.66
N PHE A 290 6.52 -11.34 -21.14
CA PHE A 290 7.18 -11.16 -22.43
C PHE A 290 8.58 -11.78 -22.51
N LEU A 291 9.23 -12.00 -21.36
CA LEU A 291 10.61 -12.46 -21.25
C LEU A 291 10.72 -13.98 -21.05
N PHE A 292 9.59 -14.67 -20.87
CA PHE A 292 9.51 -16.10 -20.69
C PHE A 292 8.71 -16.76 -21.82
N ALA A 293 9.36 -17.59 -22.64
CA ALA A 293 8.64 -18.42 -23.60
C ALA A 293 8.09 -19.67 -22.89
N ARG A 294 6.75 -19.82 -22.83
CA ARG A 294 6.08 -20.99 -22.22
C ARG A 294 6.54 -22.34 -22.80
N ASP A 295 7.01 -22.33 -24.05
CA ASP A 295 7.42 -23.52 -24.80
C ASP A 295 8.95 -23.69 -24.93
N PHE A 296 9.76 -23.03 -24.07
CA PHE A 296 11.22 -23.10 -24.17
C PHE A 296 11.78 -24.42 -23.64
N ASP A 297 11.57 -25.49 -24.40
CA ASP A 297 12.16 -26.80 -24.17
C ASP A 297 13.56 -26.85 -24.80
N LEU A 298 14.59 -26.59 -23.99
CA LEU A 298 16.01 -26.71 -24.37
C LEU A 298 16.38 -28.10 -24.89
N SER A 299 15.56 -29.13 -24.66
CA SER A 299 15.81 -30.49 -25.16
C SER A 299 15.43 -30.70 -26.62
N LYS A 300 14.69 -29.77 -27.25
CA LYS A 300 14.24 -29.88 -28.66
C LYS A 300 15.21 -29.31 -29.69
N ARG A 301 16.49 -29.11 -29.34
CA ARG A 301 17.51 -28.71 -30.32
C ARG A 301 18.00 -29.95 -31.09
N LYS A 302 17.46 -30.11 -32.31
CA LYS A 302 17.87 -30.98 -33.43
C LYS A 302 19.03 -31.95 -33.15
N SER A 303 18.69 -33.23 -33.12
CA SER A 303 19.59 -34.34 -33.47
C SER A 303 20.00 -34.20 -34.95
N ASP A 304 21.19 -33.70 -35.23
CA ASP A 304 21.96 -34.10 -36.41
C ASP A 304 23.47 -33.81 -36.25
N SER A 305 24.24 -34.91 -36.33
CA SER A 305 25.67 -35.08 -36.58
C SER A 305 26.75 -34.73 -35.52
N THR A 306 27.30 -35.83 -34.95
CA THR A 306 28.73 -36.16 -34.67
C THR A 306 29.53 -35.46 -33.54
N SER A 307 29.41 -36.03 -32.33
CA SER A 307 30.45 -36.42 -31.33
C SER A 307 31.41 -35.35 -30.70
N PRO A 308 32.14 -35.65 -29.58
CA PRO A 308 31.69 -35.31 -28.23
C PRO A 308 32.73 -34.49 -27.42
N THR A 309 32.26 -33.50 -26.65
CA THR A 309 33.02 -33.02 -25.48
C THR A 309 32.03 -32.71 -24.36
N GLN A 310 32.14 -33.49 -23.28
CA GLN A 310 31.40 -33.26 -22.04
C GLN A 310 31.89 -31.97 -21.39
N GLU A 311 31.15 -30.87 -21.54
CA GLU A 311 31.22 -29.78 -20.58
C GLU A 311 30.07 -29.94 -19.58
N ILE A 312 30.45 -30.24 -18.35
CA ILE A 312 29.56 -30.28 -17.19
C ILE A 312 29.26 -28.83 -16.82
N HIS A 313 28.29 -28.21 -17.50
CA HIS A 313 27.65 -27.00 -17.00
C HIS A 313 26.50 -27.39 -16.09
N PRO A 314 26.35 -26.76 -14.90
CA PRO A 314 25.22 -27.02 -14.03
C PRO A 314 23.93 -26.61 -14.76
N VAL A 315 23.16 -27.60 -15.19
CA VAL A 315 21.82 -27.41 -15.74
C VAL A 315 20.96 -26.88 -14.59
N ILE A 316 20.77 -25.56 -14.54
CA ILE A 316 19.73 -24.95 -13.74
C ILE A 316 18.42 -25.55 -14.26
N SER A 317 17.84 -26.44 -13.47
CA SER A 317 16.54 -27.02 -13.78
C SER A 317 15.53 -25.87 -13.92
N PRO A 318 14.64 -25.88 -14.92
CA PRO A 318 13.53 -24.93 -14.93
C PRO A 318 12.83 -25.01 -13.56
N PRO A 319 12.46 -23.88 -12.95
CA PRO A 319 11.81 -23.89 -11.65
C PRO A 319 10.59 -24.79 -11.75
N LYS A 320 10.54 -25.80 -10.88
CA LYS A 320 9.39 -26.70 -10.77
C LYS A 320 8.15 -25.83 -10.58
N THR A 321 7.17 -25.95 -11.47
CA THR A 321 5.81 -25.49 -11.22
C THR A 321 5.41 -26.04 -9.87
N VAL A 322 5.32 -25.15 -8.86
CA VAL A 322 4.96 -25.54 -7.50
C VAL A 322 3.54 -26.10 -7.59
N VAL A 323 3.42 -27.40 -7.31
CA VAL A 323 2.18 -28.18 -7.53
C VAL A 323 1.02 -27.66 -6.67
N ASP A 324 1.32 -26.94 -5.59
CA ASP A 324 0.34 -26.20 -4.77
C ASP A 324 0.99 -24.89 -4.28
N PRO A 325 0.80 -23.74 -4.95
CA PRO A 325 1.28 -22.46 -4.42
C PRO A 325 0.59 -22.16 -3.09
N GLU A 326 1.34 -21.69 -2.09
CA GLU A 326 0.76 -21.26 -0.82
C GLU A 326 -0.31 -20.18 -1.09
N PRO A 327 -1.53 -20.31 -0.53
CA PRO A 327 -2.61 -19.36 -0.81
C PRO A 327 -2.21 -17.95 -0.39
N ILE A 328 -2.54 -16.96 -1.24
CA ILE A 328 -2.25 -15.54 -1.02
C ILE A 328 -2.77 -15.09 0.36
N LEU A 329 -3.95 -15.58 0.73
CA LEU A 329 -4.56 -15.44 2.05
C LEU A 329 -5.15 -16.79 2.46
N ARG A 330 -4.65 -17.38 3.55
CA ARG A 330 -5.07 -18.73 4.00
C ARG A 330 -6.54 -18.80 4.39
N SER A 331 -7.03 -17.78 5.08
CA SER A 331 -8.42 -17.66 5.51
C SER A 331 -8.80 -16.19 5.48
N PRO A 332 -9.86 -15.78 4.77
CA PRO A 332 -10.34 -14.40 4.83
C PRO A 332 -10.92 -14.09 6.21
N GLY A 333 -10.72 -12.86 6.66
CA GLY A 333 -11.47 -12.25 7.75
C GLY A 333 -12.76 -11.60 7.25
N GLU A 334 -13.44 -10.95 8.17
CA GLU A 334 -14.61 -10.12 7.95
C GLU A 334 -14.23 -8.76 7.34
N ILE A 335 -13.13 -8.16 7.82
CA ILE A 335 -12.57 -6.93 7.23
C ILE A 335 -11.51 -7.28 6.19
N LEU A 336 -10.52 -8.11 6.56
CA LEU A 336 -9.43 -8.48 5.66
C LEU A 336 -9.83 -9.65 4.75
N ASN A 337 -10.29 -9.30 3.55
CA ASN A 337 -10.40 -10.25 2.44
C ASN A 337 -9.29 -10.01 1.40
N LEU A 338 -9.27 -10.80 0.32
CA LEU A 338 -8.25 -10.68 -0.72
C LEU A 338 -8.23 -9.30 -1.40
N THR A 339 -9.38 -8.60 -1.54
CA THR A 339 -9.39 -7.24 -2.13
C THR A 339 -8.80 -6.21 -1.16
N THR A 340 -9.18 -6.30 0.12
CA THR A 340 -8.61 -5.45 1.18
C THR A 340 -7.11 -5.68 1.30
N LEU A 341 -6.65 -6.94 1.17
CA LEU A 341 -5.24 -7.29 1.16
C LEU A 341 -4.50 -6.65 -0.02
N SER A 342 -5.06 -6.70 -1.23
CA SER A 342 -4.51 -5.97 -2.38
C SER A 342 -4.47 -4.45 -2.13
N GLN A 343 -5.53 -3.87 -1.55
CA GLN A 343 -5.56 -2.46 -1.19
C GLN A 343 -4.47 -2.07 -0.18
N LEU A 344 -4.22 -2.90 0.84
CA LEU A 344 -3.11 -2.71 1.78
C LEU A 344 -1.74 -2.76 1.08
N SER A 345 -1.63 -3.61 0.04
CA SER A 345 -0.38 -3.77 -0.69
C SER A 345 0.08 -2.51 -1.44
N PHE A 346 -0.84 -1.58 -1.72
CA PHE A 346 -0.50 -0.31 -2.37
C PHE A 346 0.34 0.64 -1.50
N PHE A 347 0.39 0.43 -0.18
CA PHE A 347 1.20 1.26 0.74
C PHE A 347 2.06 0.48 1.74
N ILE A 348 1.85 -0.83 1.84
CA ILE A 348 2.73 -1.77 2.53
C ILE A 348 3.23 -2.77 1.49
N LYS A 349 4.54 -2.88 1.31
CA LYS A 349 5.13 -3.72 0.26
C LYS A 349 4.55 -5.15 0.28
N GLY A 350 4.07 -5.61 -0.89
CA GLY A 350 3.41 -6.92 -1.05
C GLY A 350 4.23 -8.12 -0.54
N SER A 351 5.56 -8.04 -0.61
CA SER A 351 6.49 -9.06 -0.08
C SER A 351 6.40 -9.29 1.44
N ASN A 352 5.77 -8.35 2.16
CA ASN A 352 5.53 -8.44 3.60
C ASN A 352 4.10 -8.88 3.94
N LEU A 353 3.22 -8.98 2.94
CA LEU A 353 1.79 -9.24 3.11
C LEU A 353 1.36 -10.57 2.52
N PHE A 354 1.53 -10.75 1.20
CA PHE A 354 1.00 -11.91 0.49
C PHE A 354 1.63 -13.19 1.05
N ARG A 355 0.78 -14.17 1.37
CA ARG A 355 1.14 -15.47 1.97
C ARG A 355 1.68 -15.40 3.42
N ARG A 356 1.97 -14.20 3.93
CA ARG A 356 2.63 -13.95 5.23
C ARG A 356 1.71 -13.42 6.33
N LEU A 357 0.45 -13.19 6.03
CA LEU A 357 -0.51 -12.77 7.05
C LEU A 357 -1.08 -13.98 7.80
N ARG A 358 -1.23 -13.81 9.12
CA ARG A 358 -1.85 -14.78 10.02
C ARG A 358 -2.91 -14.08 10.87
N PRO A 359 -4.15 -14.59 10.95
CA PRO A 359 -5.16 -14.02 11.84
C PRO A 359 -4.72 -14.27 13.29
N LEU A 360 -4.61 -13.21 14.09
CA LEU A 360 -4.28 -13.32 15.52
C LEU A 360 -5.53 -13.13 16.37
N TYR A 361 -6.32 -12.09 16.08
CA TYR A 361 -7.51 -11.74 16.87
C TYR A 361 -8.64 -11.29 15.95
N SER A 362 -9.86 -11.64 16.31
CA SER A 362 -11.09 -11.15 15.69
C SER A 362 -12.15 -11.00 16.79
N GLY A 363 -12.76 -9.83 16.90
CA GLY A 363 -13.74 -9.53 17.96
C GLY A 363 -14.94 -10.49 17.95
N ASN A 364 -15.43 -10.85 16.77
CA ASN A 364 -16.57 -11.75 16.60
C ASN A 364 -16.28 -13.22 16.95
N THR A 365 -15.02 -13.62 16.94
CA THR A 365 -14.60 -15.00 17.26
C THR A 365 -14.06 -15.14 18.67
N HIS A 366 -13.35 -14.11 19.15
CA HIS A 366 -12.63 -14.14 20.42
C HIS A 366 -13.31 -13.29 21.52
N GLY A 367 -14.38 -12.57 21.18
CA GLY A 367 -15.10 -11.65 22.05
C GLY A 367 -14.44 -10.27 22.17
N PHE A 368 -15.24 -9.22 22.25
CA PHE A 368 -14.82 -7.83 22.41
C PHE A 368 -14.37 -7.56 23.85
N SER A 369 -13.11 -7.86 24.14
CA SER A 369 -12.51 -7.52 25.43
C SER A 369 -11.00 -7.36 25.34
N MET A 370 -10.46 -6.42 26.11
CA MET A 370 -9.01 -6.22 26.25
C MET A 370 -8.29 -7.45 26.82
N GLY A 371 -8.98 -8.30 27.59
CA GLY A 371 -8.44 -9.57 28.07
C GLY A 371 -8.16 -10.57 26.94
N SER A 372 -9.13 -10.75 26.05
CA SER A 372 -9.01 -11.65 24.91
C SER A 372 -8.00 -11.12 23.88
N PHE A 373 -8.05 -9.81 23.61
CA PHE A 373 -7.07 -9.14 22.75
C PHE A 373 -5.64 -9.40 23.21
N GLU A 374 -5.34 -9.13 24.49
CA GLU A 374 -4.00 -9.34 25.04
C GLU A 374 -3.52 -10.78 24.86
N LYS A 375 -4.37 -11.75 25.23
CA LYS A 375 -4.05 -13.17 25.17
C LYS A 375 -3.67 -13.63 23.76
N GLN A 376 -4.36 -13.10 22.74
CA GLN A 376 -4.16 -13.52 21.36
C GLN A 376 -2.97 -12.81 20.68
N VAL A 377 -2.79 -11.52 20.98
CA VAL A 377 -1.90 -10.66 20.19
C VAL A 377 -0.50 -10.52 20.80
N PHE A 378 -0.36 -10.50 22.13
CA PHE A 378 0.90 -10.08 22.78
C PHE A 378 2.09 -11.02 22.54
N ASN A 379 1.84 -12.30 22.28
CA ASN A 379 2.91 -13.27 22.05
C ASN A 379 3.48 -13.23 20.61
N TRP A 380 2.87 -12.45 19.71
CA TRP A 380 3.35 -12.30 18.34
C TRP A 380 4.59 -11.40 18.28
N ARG A 381 5.72 -11.92 17.77
CA ARG A 381 7.02 -11.24 17.76
C ARG A 381 7.41 -10.68 16.38
N ALA A 382 6.42 -10.17 15.65
CA ALA A 382 6.63 -9.50 14.38
C ALA A 382 5.60 -8.38 14.20
N PRO A 383 5.66 -7.57 13.13
CA PRO A 383 4.68 -6.52 12.91
C PRO A 383 3.25 -7.04 12.87
N THR A 384 2.29 -6.18 13.14
CA THR A 384 0.87 -6.50 13.07
C THR A 384 0.09 -5.41 12.35
N ILE A 385 -1.05 -5.78 11.80
CA ILE A 385 -2.03 -4.85 11.22
C ILE A 385 -3.30 -4.98 12.05
N LEU A 386 -3.69 -3.89 12.70
CA LEU A 386 -5.00 -3.77 13.33
C LEU A 386 -5.96 -3.14 12.32
N LEU A 387 -7.14 -3.75 12.15
CA LEU A 387 -8.24 -3.22 11.36
C LEU A 387 -9.46 -3.09 12.24
N VAL A 388 -10.17 -1.97 12.11
CA VAL A 388 -11.42 -1.72 12.81
C VAL A 388 -12.43 -1.13 11.83
N SER A 389 -13.63 -1.70 11.83
CA SER A 389 -14.72 -1.27 10.96
C SER A 389 -15.98 -1.03 11.76
N GLY A 390 -16.78 -0.06 11.33
CA GLY A 390 -17.94 0.38 12.09
C GLY A 390 -18.75 1.47 11.42
N ARG A 391 -19.70 2.03 12.17
CA ARG A 391 -20.65 3.05 11.70
C ARG A 391 -20.58 4.30 12.55
N LEU A 392 -20.76 5.45 11.91
CA LEU A 392 -20.76 6.74 12.61
C LEU A 392 -21.86 6.81 13.66
N LEU A 393 -21.50 7.29 14.84
CA LEU A 393 -22.46 7.54 15.90
C LEU A 393 -23.39 8.71 15.54
N PRO A 394 -24.67 8.64 15.94
CA PRO A 394 -25.59 9.75 15.79
C PRO A 394 -25.13 10.95 16.61
N GLU A 395 -25.54 12.16 16.22
CA GLU A 395 -25.19 13.38 16.96
C GLU A 395 -25.73 13.40 18.39
N LYS A 396 -26.87 12.73 18.63
CA LYS A 396 -27.49 12.58 19.94
C LYS A 396 -27.32 11.14 20.40
N PRO A 397 -26.81 10.91 21.62
CA PRO A 397 -26.51 9.58 22.11
C PRO A 397 -27.81 8.82 22.35
N SER A 398 -27.90 7.62 21.77
CA SER A 398 -29.06 6.75 21.85
C SER A 398 -29.01 5.86 23.10
N SER A 399 -27.81 5.43 23.49
CA SER A 399 -27.57 4.52 24.61
C SER A 399 -26.88 5.21 25.80
N ALA A 400 -26.91 4.54 26.97
CA ALA A 400 -26.18 5.02 28.14
C ALA A 400 -24.65 4.99 27.94
N ARG A 401 -24.15 4.04 27.15
CA ARG A 401 -22.72 3.90 26.86
C ARG A 401 -22.22 4.98 25.90
N GLU A 402 -23.03 5.32 24.88
CA GLU A 402 -22.75 6.48 24.02
C GLU A 402 -22.70 7.79 24.82
N ARG A 403 -23.59 7.96 25.81
CA ARG A 403 -23.52 9.11 26.74
C ARG A 403 -22.20 9.13 27.51
N THR A 404 -21.78 7.98 28.05
CA THR A 404 -20.50 7.87 28.76
C THR A 404 -19.30 8.23 27.86
N LEU A 405 -19.28 7.77 26.61
CA LEU A 405 -18.26 8.14 25.63
C LEU A 405 -18.29 9.66 25.34
N GLN A 406 -19.48 10.21 25.15
CA GLN A 406 -19.65 11.65 24.89
C GLN A 406 -19.16 12.50 26.06
N ASP A 407 -19.43 12.09 27.30
CA ASP A 407 -19.00 12.78 28.52
C ASP A 407 -17.48 12.68 28.76
N MET A 408 -16.85 11.62 28.27
CA MET A 408 -15.40 11.43 28.33
C MET A 408 -14.64 12.36 27.37
N LEU A 409 -15.28 12.79 26.28
CA LEU A 409 -14.68 13.56 25.20
C LEU A 409 -15.05 15.05 25.28
N PRO A 410 -14.25 15.95 24.67
CA PRO A 410 -14.67 17.33 24.46
C PRO A 410 -15.96 17.37 23.62
N PRO A 411 -16.75 18.45 23.74
CA PRO A 411 -17.86 18.70 22.82
C PRO A 411 -17.39 18.57 21.37
N LYS A 412 -18.16 17.87 20.54
CA LYS A 412 -17.78 17.63 19.14
C LYS A 412 -17.78 18.96 18.38
N ARG A 413 -16.60 19.41 17.95
CA ARG A 413 -16.41 20.67 17.19
C ARG A 413 -16.21 20.45 15.70
N TYR A 414 -15.78 19.25 15.33
CA TYR A 414 -15.41 18.91 13.96
C TYR A 414 -16.49 18.01 13.34
N SER A 415 -16.70 18.17 12.05
CA SER A 415 -17.58 17.30 11.27
C SER A 415 -16.99 15.89 11.17
N ASN A 416 -17.82 14.93 10.74
CA ASN A 416 -17.33 13.62 10.33
C ASN A 416 -16.50 13.71 9.02
N SER A 417 -15.70 12.69 8.73
CA SER A 417 -15.05 12.55 7.42
C SER A 417 -16.04 12.27 6.28
N VAL A 418 -17.26 11.86 6.63
CA VAL A 418 -18.33 11.47 5.70
C VAL A 418 -19.63 12.16 6.10
N SER A 419 -20.42 12.57 5.11
CA SER A 419 -21.76 13.14 5.35
C SER A 419 -22.81 12.08 5.67
N ASP A 420 -22.68 10.87 5.12
CA ASP A 420 -23.63 9.78 5.28
C ASP A 420 -23.25 8.87 6.46
N SER A 421 -24.08 8.86 7.51
CA SER A 421 -23.87 8.01 8.69
C SER A 421 -24.15 6.53 8.45
N SER A 422 -24.77 6.17 7.33
CA SER A 422 -25.00 4.76 6.95
C SER A 422 -23.76 4.10 6.37
N GLN A 423 -22.77 4.90 5.96
CA GLN A 423 -21.55 4.40 5.34
C GLN A 423 -20.63 3.76 6.37
N THR A 424 -20.14 2.56 6.06
CA THR A 424 -19.13 1.87 6.87
C THR A 424 -17.78 2.57 6.76
N ILE A 425 -17.19 2.86 7.91
CA ILE A 425 -15.85 3.41 8.03
C ILE A 425 -14.89 2.28 8.42
N THR A 426 -13.70 2.29 7.84
CA THR A 426 -12.65 1.32 8.17
C THR A 426 -11.34 2.03 8.38
N TYR A 427 -10.83 1.97 9.60
CA TYR A 427 -9.50 2.44 9.97
C TYR A 427 -8.58 1.27 10.25
N GLY A 428 -7.28 1.54 10.24
CA GLY A 428 -6.32 0.60 10.72
C GLY A 428 -5.00 1.23 11.13
N ALA A 429 -4.18 0.40 11.75
CA ALA A 429 -2.83 0.74 12.18
C ALA A 429 -1.87 -0.38 11.80
N TYR A 430 -0.75 -0.03 11.19
CA TYR A 430 0.41 -0.91 11.06
C TYR A 430 1.32 -0.68 12.26
N VAL A 431 1.48 -1.72 13.09
CA VAL A 431 2.25 -1.69 14.33
C VAL A 431 3.53 -2.51 14.12
N PRO A 432 4.70 -1.86 14.02
CA PRO A 432 5.95 -2.53 13.68
C PRO A 432 6.56 -3.33 14.83
N THR A 433 6.22 -2.98 16.07
CA THR A 433 6.74 -3.60 17.28
C THR A 433 5.75 -4.57 17.91
N GLN A 434 6.27 -5.53 18.68
CA GLN A 434 5.45 -6.41 19.53
C GLN A 434 4.57 -5.60 20.49
N TRP A 435 3.34 -6.07 20.67
CA TRP A 435 2.38 -5.50 21.62
C TRP A 435 2.83 -5.73 23.07
N LYS A 436 2.63 -4.71 23.91
CA LYS A 436 2.94 -4.76 25.34
C LYS A 436 2.05 -3.83 26.13
N HIS A 437 1.94 -4.06 27.43
CA HIS A 437 1.29 -3.12 28.33
C HIS A 437 2.05 -1.81 28.34
N THR A 438 1.32 -0.70 28.22
CA THR A 438 1.91 0.62 28.24
C THR A 438 2.15 1.05 29.69
N GLY A 439 3.41 1.34 30.01
CA GLY A 439 3.79 1.97 31.27
C GLY A 439 3.68 3.48 31.17
N LYS A 440 4.83 4.17 31.25
CA LYS A 440 4.91 5.63 31.11
C LYS A 440 4.99 6.13 29.67
N THR A 441 5.40 5.27 28.75
CA THR A 441 5.72 5.64 27.36
C THR A 441 5.03 4.68 26.39
N CYS A 442 4.48 5.24 25.31
CA CYS A 442 3.96 4.48 24.17
C CYS A 442 5.04 3.58 23.54
N PHE A 443 4.60 2.63 22.72
CA PHE A 443 5.46 1.75 21.94
C PHE A 443 5.20 1.92 20.44
N GLY A 444 6.11 1.39 19.63
CA GLY A 444 6.15 1.63 18.19
C GLY A 444 7.39 2.42 17.79
N ASP A 445 7.53 2.65 16.48
CA ASP A 445 8.61 3.42 15.88
C ASP A 445 8.10 4.18 14.64
N SER A 446 9.01 4.90 13.95
CA SER A 446 8.69 5.74 12.79
C SER A 446 8.24 4.96 11.53
N SER A 447 8.24 3.63 11.57
CA SER A 447 7.62 2.80 10.51
C SER A 447 6.13 2.53 10.76
N ALA A 448 5.60 2.93 11.93
CA ALA A 448 4.18 2.87 12.21
C ALA A 448 3.38 3.71 11.20
N LYS A 449 2.18 3.23 10.88
CA LYS A 449 1.25 3.93 9.98
C LYS A 449 -0.14 3.88 10.58
N LEU A 450 -0.84 4.99 10.56
CA LEU A 450 -2.30 5.00 10.63
C LEU A 450 -2.86 5.13 9.23
N PHE A 451 -4.01 4.53 8.98
CA PHE A 451 -4.62 4.60 7.66
C PHE A 451 -6.13 4.47 7.75
N GLN A 452 -6.78 4.93 6.69
CA GLN A 452 -8.20 4.78 6.44
C GLN A 452 -8.37 4.03 5.12
N LEU A 453 -9.19 2.98 5.10
CA LEU A 453 -9.50 2.22 3.88
C LEU A 453 -10.87 2.58 3.31
N SER A 454 -11.80 3.04 4.16
CA SER A 454 -13.17 3.43 3.80
C SER A 454 -13.62 4.65 4.63
N PRO A 455 -14.35 5.62 4.05
CA PRO A 455 -14.83 5.64 2.65
C PRO A 455 -13.81 6.15 1.63
N ALA A 456 -12.69 6.71 2.10
CA ALA A 456 -11.60 7.16 1.26
C ALA A 456 -10.29 6.56 1.73
N HIS A 457 -9.47 6.11 0.78
CA HIS A 457 -8.15 5.57 1.09
C HIS A 457 -7.20 6.70 1.49
N ASP A 458 -6.57 6.61 2.66
CA ASP A 458 -5.64 7.62 3.16
C ASP A 458 -4.63 7.00 4.10
N VAL A 459 -3.41 7.53 4.10
CA VAL A 459 -2.29 7.00 4.90
C VAL A 459 -1.61 8.14 5.64
N PHE A 460 -1.62 8.02 6.96
CA PHE A 460 -0.99 8.93 7.89
C PHE A 460 0.33 8.31 8.38
N SER A 461 1.43 8.72 7.76
CA SER A 461 2.76 8.22 8.13
C SER A 461 3.21 8.77 9.48
N ALA A 462 3.96 7.99 10.23
CA ALA A 462 4.55 8.43 11.49
C ALA A 462 5.42 9.68 11.32
N SER A 463 5.32 10.57 12.30
CA SER A 463 6.14 11.77 12.46
C SER A 463 7.20 11.53 13.52
N SER A 464 8.36 12.15 13.37
CA SER A 464 9.42 12.14 14.39
C SER A 464 9.23 13.23 15.46
N PHE A 465 8.16 14.03 15.37
CA PHE A 465 7.88 15.11 16.32
C PHE A 465 7.51 14.60 17.71
N GLN A 466 6.75 13.51 17.77
CA GLN A 466 6.37 12.80 19.00
C GLN A 466 6.47 11.30 18.78
N SER A 467 6.79 10.55 19.84
CA SER A 467 6.93 9.09 19.81
C SER A 467 5.74 8.35 20.44
N ASP A 468 4.58 9.02 20.52
CA ASP A 468 3.35 8.47 21.07
C ASP A 468 2.60 7.63 20.02
N TYR A 469 3.26 6.62 19.47
CA TYR A 469 2.75 5.86 18.32
C TYR A 469 1.59 4.94 18.68
N ALA A 470 1.74 4.08 19.69
CA ALA A 470 0.71 3.16 20.14
C ALA A 470 0.73 2.95 21.66
N TYR A 471 -0.44 2.75 22.26
CA TYR A 471 -0.57 2.29 23.63
C TYR A 471 -1.65 1.21 23.79
N PHE A 472 -1.47 0.40 24.82
CA PHE A 472 -2.45 -0.56 25.30
C PHE A 472 -2.53 -0.47 26.82
N ASN A 473 -3.68 -0.05 27.34
CA ASN A 473 -3.89 0.17 28.76
C ASN A 473 -5.20 -0.45 29.24
N LYS A 474 -5.19 -0.96 30.46
CA LYS A 474 -6.38 -1.46 31.16
C LYS A 474 -6.67 -0.59 32.38
N SER A 475 -7.88 -0.71 32.91
CA SER A 475 -8.24 -0.18 34.23
C SER A 475 -7.17 -0.59 35.26
N PRO A 476 -6.68 0.34 36.11
CA PRO A 476 -7.27 1.62 36.50
C PRO A 476 -6.87 2.86 35.68
N THR A 477 -6.12 2.72 34.58
CA THR A 477 -5.76 3.85 33.70
C THR A 477 -7.00 4.40 32.99
N HIS A 478 -7.16 5.73 32.89
CA HIS A 478 -8.32 6.36 32.26
C HIS A 478 -7.95 7.40 31.19
N PRO A 479 -8.45 7.28 29.94
CA PRO A 479 -9.17 6.11 29.44
C PRO A 479 -8.32 4.85 29.37
N ALA A 480 -8.96 3.71 29.64
CA ALA A 480 -8.46 2.40 29.26
C ALA A 480 -8.81 2.13 27.79
N GLY A 481 -8.05 1.25 27.15
CA GLY A 481 -8.28 0.90 25.75
C GLY A 481 -6.98 0.82 24.96
N VAL A 482 -7.15 0.86 23.65
CA VAL A 482 -6.07 0.89 22.66
C VAL A 482 -6.04 2.27 22.04
N GLY A 483 -4.86 2.84 21.85
CA GLY A 483 -4.77 4.11 21.15
C GLY A 483 -3.51 4.25 20.33
N PHE A 484 -3.61 5.13 19.34
CA PHE A 484 -2.57 5.45 18.40
C PHE A 484 -2.46 6.95 18.24
N GLY A 485 -1.24 7.47 18.24
CA GLY A 485 -0.96 8.88 17.99
C GLY A 485 -1.23 9.81 19.17
N THR A 486 -1.80 9.30 20.27
CA THR A 486 -2.10 10.06 21.49
C THR A 486 -1.17 9.61 22.63
N PRO A 487 -0.62 10.54 23.43
CA PRO A 487 0.18 10.21 24.59
C PRO A 487 -0.59 9.35 25.60
N VAL A 488 0.17 8.62 26.42
CA VAL A 488 -0.39 7.74 27.44
C VAL A 488 -1.30 8.53 28.38
N PRO A 489 -2.56 8.11 28.58
CA PRO A 489 -3.44 8.75 29.56
C PRO A 489 -2.84 8.71 30.97
N THR A 490 -2.85 9.86 31.67
CA THR A 490 -2.17 9.97 32.98
C THR A 490 -2.99 9.38 34.12
N GLN A 491 -2.35 8.57 34.96
CA GLN A 491 -2.91 8.09 36.22
C GLN A 491 -2.77 9.18 37.30
N SER A 492 -3.80 10.01 37.47
CA SER A 492 -3.87 10.96 38.59
C SER A 492 -4.57 10.29 39.79
N GLN A 493 -3.81 9.97 40.84
CA GLN A 493 -4.39 9.52 42.13
C GLN A 493 -5.14 10.63 42.88
N ALA A 494 -5.02 11.89 42.45
CA ALA A 494 -5.63 13.05 43.11
C ALA A 494 -7.06 13.35 42.61
N SER A 495 -7.55 12.67 41.57
CA SER A 495 -8.85 12.91 40.94
C SER A 495 -9.77 11.71 41.10
N SER A 496 -10.11 11.35 42.33
CA SER A 496 -10.99 10.22 42.64
C SER A 496 -12.49 10.49 42.38
N HIS A 497 -12.85 11.70 41.91
CA HIS A 497 -14.26 12.10 41.76
C HIS A 497 -14.62 12.76 40.41
N SER A 498 -13.65 12.95 39.50
CA SER A 498 -13.91 13.39 38.13
C SER A 498 -12.76 12.94 37.23
N TYR A 499 -12.97 11.91 36.43
CA TYR A 499 -12.04 11.56 35.36
C TYR A 499 -11.94 12.77 34.42
N GLY A 500 -10.73 13.25 34.15
CA GLY A 500 -10.50 14.38 33.26
C GLY A 500 -10.95 14.07 31.83
N VAL A 501 -11.36 15.10 31.09
CA VAL A 501 -11.75 14.98 29.68
C VAL A 501 -10.56 14.44 28.86
N PHE A 502 -10.74 13.33 28.16
CA PHE A 502 -9.75 12.76 27.27
C PHE A 502 -9.64 13.60 26.00
N ARG A 503 -8.44 14.09 25.68
CA ARG A 503 -8.19 14.90 24.48
C ARG A 503 -7.39 14.10 23.47
N PRO A 504 -8.01 13.63 22.38
CA PRO A 504 -7.29 13.01 21.27
C PRO A 504 -6.23 13.95 20.70
N ALA A 505 -5.11 13.40 20.27
CA ALA A 505 -4.07 14.14 19.57
C ALA A 505 -4.45 14.44 18.10
N PRO A 506 -3.75 15.37 17.41
CA PRO A 506 -4.12 15.87 16.08
C PRO A 506 -4.42 14.79 15.04
N VAL A 507 -3.62 13.73 14.97
CA VAL A 507 -3.89 12.58 14.10
C VAL A 507 -3.82 11.33 14.95
N SER A 508 -4.99 10.82 15.34
CA SER A 508 -5.07 9.76 16.34
C SER A 508 -6.30 8.87 16.18
N LEU A 509 -6.15 7.62 16.64
CA LEU A 509 -7.23 6.65 16.73
C LEU A 509 -7.26 6.11 18.16
N HIS A 510 -8.42 6.12 18.81
CA HIS A 510 -8.63 5.51 20.12
C HIS A 510 -9.80 4.54 20.06
N LEU A 511 -9.61 3.35 20.65
CA LEU A 511 -10.62 2.33 20.87
C LEU A 511 -10.79 2.16 22.38
N ASP A 512 -12.02 2.15 22.86
CA ASP A 512 -12.32 1.99 24.28
C ASP A 512 -11.99 0.57 24.79
N ASP A 513 -12.05 0.36 26.10
CA ASP A 513 -11.72 -0.92 26.74
C ASP A 513 -12.78 -2.02 26.51
N ALA A 514 -14.00 -1.63 26.19
CA ALA A 514 -15.04 -2.54 25.71
C ALA A 514 -14.83 -2.94 24.25
N LEU A 515 -13.98 -2.24 23.49
CA LEU A 515 -13.85 -2.36 22.04
C LEU A 515 -15.20 -2.19 21.32
N GLU A 516 -16.06 -1.33 21.86
CA GLU A 516 -17.40 -1.02 21.36
C GLU A 516 -17.41 0.30 20.59
N PHE A 517 -16.54 1.24 20.98
CA PHE A 517 -16.48 2.56 20.35
C PHE A 517 -15.06 2.95 19.93
N GLY A 518 -14.99 3.62 18.78
CA GLY A 518 -13.79 4.21 18.24
C GLY A 518 -13.91 5.72 18.05
N VAL A 519 -12.79 6.42 18.22
CA VAL A 519 -12.65 7.85 17.93
C VAL A 519 -11.43 8.06 17.07
N PHE A 520 -11.64 8.51 15.84
CA PHE A 520 -10.58 8.99 14.97
C PHE A 520 -10.61 10.51 14.92
N THR A 521 -9.48 11.16 15.16
CA THR A 521 -9.33 12.62 15.05
C THR A 521 -8.26 12.94 14.02
N HIS A 522 -8.57 13.86 13.13
CA HIS A 522 -7.62 14.48 12.22
C HIS A 522 -7.75 16.00 12.29
N LEU A 523 -6.62 16.67 12.52
CA LEU A 523 -6.44 18.10 12.47
C LEU A 523 -5.37 18.43 11.44
N ALA A 524 -5.68 19.32 10.49
CA ALA A 524 -4.82 19.72 9.40
C ALA A 524 -3.55 20.45 9.87
N GLU A 525 -3.61 21.14 11.02
CA GLU A 525 -2.45 21.80 11.64
C GLU A 525 -1.34 20.79 12.02
N GLY A 526 -1.71 19.52 12.26
CA GLY A 526 -0.76 18.48 12.62
C GLY A 526 -0.15 18.67 14.02
N GLY A 527 1.13 18.31 14.19
CA GLY A 527 1.84 18.43 15.48
C GLY A 527 1.78 17.21 16.40
N GLY A 528 1.37 16.04 15.88
CA GLY A 528 1.33 14.77 16.62
C GLY A 528 2.36 13.74 16.16
N SER A 529 2.20 12.50 16.63
CA SER A 529 3.04 11.34 16.24
C SER A 529 2.78 10.82 14.82
N PHE A 530 1.77 11.35 14.13
CA PHE A 530 1.47 11.06 12.73
C PHE A 530 1.25 12.36 11.96
N TYR A 531 1.67 12.39 10.70
CA TYR A 531 1.41 13.52 9.81
C TYR A 531 -0.06 13.58 9.39
N PRO A 532 -0.63 14.79 9.22
CA PRO A 532 -1.97 14.94 8.66
C PRO A 532 -2.02 14.44 7.21
N SER A 533 -3.24 14.11 6.74
CA SER A 533 -3.51 13.79 5.34
C SER A 533 -2.82 14.79 4.41
N LYS A 534 -2.16 14.27 3.37
CA LYS A 534 -1.60 15.06 2.27
C LYS A 534 -2.48 15.06 1.02
N LEU A 535 -3.61 14.35 1.05
CA LEU A 535 -4.52 14.24 -0.09
C LEU A 535 -5.12 15.62 -0.43
N PRO A 536 -5.21 16.00 -1.72
CA PRO A 536 -5.66 17.34 -2.12
C PRO A 536 -7.04 17.73 -1.58
N GLY A 537 -7.98 16.78 -1.52
CA GLY A 537 -9.34 17.00 -1.00
C GLY A 537 -9.47 17.06 0.52
N ARG A 538 -8.40 16.74 1.27
CA ARG A 538 -8.44 16.54 2.74
C ARG A 538 -7.34 17.26 3.52
N ARG A 539 -6.24 17.68 2.88
CA ARG A 539 -5.05 18.24 3.55
C ARG A 539 -5.29 19.49 4.41
N SER A 540 -6.39 20.20 4.17
CA SER A 540 -6.76 21.44 4.88
C SER A 540 -8.09 21.32 5.62
N LYS A 541 -8.57 20.10 5.86
CA LYS A 541 -9.84 19.85 6.54
C LYS A 541 -9.58 19.18 7.89
N ASP A 542 -10.30 19.62 8.91
CA ASP A 542 -10.34 18.96 10.21
C ASP A 542 -11.60 18.08 10.28
N TRP A 543 -11.47 16.89 10.87
CA TRP A 543 -12.63 16.04 11.13
C TRP A 543 -12.43 15.17 12.37
N GLN A 544 -13.55 14.72 12.95
CA GLN A 544 -13.55 13.77 14.04
C GLN A 544 -14.69 12.77 13.87
N ASP A 545 -14.30 11.53 13.60
CA ASP A 545 -15.22 10.42 13.48
C ASP A 545 -15.33 9.72 14.83
N ARG A 546 -16.56 9.67 15.35
CA ARG A 546 -16.92 8.85 16.51
C ARG A 546 -17.82 7.76 15.99
N PHE A 547 -17.46 6.50 16.20
CA PHE A 547 -18.11 5.37 15.55
C PHE A 547 -18.29 4.20 16.51
N GLU A 548 -19.37 3.45 16.30
CA GLU A 548 -19.60 2.14 16.92
C GLU A 548 -18.84 1.09 16.12
N ILE A 549 -18.15 0.18 16.82
CA ILE A 549 -17.32 -0.86 16.23
C ILE A 549 -18.19 -2.08 15.92
N ASP A 550 -18.31 -2.41 14.64
CA ASP A 550 -18.98 -3.64 14.17
C ASP A 550 -17.99 -4.83 14.18
N SER A 551 -16.75 -4.58 13.75
CA SER A 551 -15.74 -5.62 13.57
C SER A 551 -14.36 -5.08 13.90
N ILE A 552 -13.54 -5.90 14.55
CA ILE A 552 -12.13 -5.61 14.84
C ILE A 552 -11.29 -6.85 14.57
N GLU A 553 -10.16 -6.67 13.90
CA GLU A 553 -9.24 -7.74 13.54
C GLU A 553 -7.79 -7.32 13.79
N VAL A 554 -6.96 -8.28 14.18
CA VAL A 554 -5.51 -8.12 14.22
C VAL A 554 -4.86 -9.24 13.43
N TRP A 555 -4.02 -8.85 12.48
CA TRP A 555 -3.29 -9.73 11.59
C TRP A 555 -1.80 -9.64 11.88
N GLY A 556 -1.16 -10.77 12.15
CA GLY A 556 0.28 -10.87 12.31
C GLY A 556 0.97 -10.91 10.95
N CYS A 557 1.91 -10.00 10.74
CA CYS A 557 2.82 -10.01 9.60
C CYS A 557 4.04 -10.86 9.97
N GLY A 558 4.22 -12.02 9.35
CA GLY A 558 5.35 -12.91 9.66
C GLY A 558 5.29 -14.19 8.87
N GLY A 559 6.45 -14.72 8.48
CA GLY A 559 6.51 -15.99 7.76
C GLY A 559 6.11 -17.18 8.64
N ASP A 560 6.23 -18.38 8.08
CA ASP A 560 5.97 -19.61 8.82
C ASP A 560 6.88 -19.78 10.05
N ASP A 561 8.07 -19.20 10.03
CA ASP A 561 9.02 -19.19 11.14
C ASP A 561 8.45 -18.51 12.40
N VAL A 562 7.86 -17.32 12.24
CA VAL A 562 7.24 -16.58 13.34
C VAL A 562 6.00 -17.32 13.85
N ALA A 563 5.21 -17.88 12.93
CA ALA A 563 4.01 -18.64 13.28
C ALA A 563 4.34 -19.94 14.04
N GLU A 564 5.38 -20.66 13.64
CA GLU A 564 5.85 -21.84 14.37
C GLU A 564 6.39 -21.51 15.75
N ALA A 565 7.13 -20.41 15.89
CA ALA A 565 7.62 -19.95 17.18
C ALA A 565 6.46 -19.64 18.13
N GLN A 566 5.42 -18.94 17.64
CA GLN A 566 4.22 -18.67 18.42
C GLN A 566 3.49 -19.97 18.82
N ARG A 567 3.34 -20.93 17.90
CA ARG A 567 2.67 -22.20 18.20
C ARG A 567 3.41 -23.02 19.25
N LYS A 568 4.74 -23.06 19.18
CA LYS A 568 5.59 -23.73 20.18
C LYS A 568 5.43 -23.09 21.56
N GLU A 569 5.39 -21.76 21.60
CA GLU A 569 5.20 -21.00 22.84
C GLU A 569 3.80 -21.22 23.45
N TRP A 570 2.73 -21.18 22.64
CA TRP A 570 1.38 -21.48 23.14
C TRP A 570 1.26 -22.91 23.65
N ALA A 571 1.81 -23.90 22.94
CA ALA A 571 1.81 -25.28 23.40
C ALA A 571 2.61 -25.46 24.70
N PHE A 572 3.68 -24.68 24.88
CA PHE A 572 4.43 -24.65 26.14
C PHE A 572 3.60 -24.04 27.27
N GLN A 573 2.97 -22.88 27.05
CA GLN A 573 2.12 -22.22 28.04
C GLN A 573 0.89 -23.04 28.41
N GLU A 574 0.27 -23.73 27.44
CA GLU A 574 -0.86 -24.62 27.70
C GLU A 574 -0.43 -25.82 28.54
N ARG A 575 0.70 -26.44 28.22
CA ARG A 575 1.28 -27.54 29.01
C ARG A 575 1.67 -27.09 30.42
N GLU A 576 2.23 -25.88 30.55
CA GLU A 576 2.56 -25.31 31.86
C GLU A 576 1.30 -24.96 32.66
N ALA A 577 0.28 -24.38 32.01
CA ALA A 577 -1.00 -24.09 32.63
C ALA A 577 -1.73 -25.36 33.07
N GLU A 578 -1.67 -26.43 32.27
CA GLU A 578 -2.20 -27.74 32.64
C GLU A 578 -1.40 -28.35 33.80
N ALA A 579 -0.07 -28.23 33.81
CA ALA A 579 0.75 -28.66 34.94
C ALA A 579 0.39 -27.89 36.23
N ARG A 580 0.20 -26.56 36.14
CA ARG A 580 -0.27 -25.73 37.26
C ARG A 580 -1.69 -26.10 37.72
N ARG A 581 -2.59 -26.47 36.79
CA ARG A 581 -3.93 -26.98 37.12
C ARG A 581 -3.87 -28.35 37.80
N ARG A 582 -2.99 -29.24 37.34
CA ARG A 582 -2.78 -30.58 37.94
C ARG A 582 -2.19 -30.48 39.34
N ILE A 583 -1.30 -29.53 39.61
CA ILE A 583 -0.76 -29.27 40.95
C ILE A 583 -1.86 -28.82 41.93
N ASN A 584 -2.89 -28.10 41.45
CA ASN A 584 -3.99 -27.62 42.29
C ASN A 584 -5.17 -28.61 42.44
N LEU A 585 -5.09 -29.82 41.87
CA LEU A 585 -6.16 -30.83 41.91
C LEU A 585 -5.81 -32.09 42.71
N GLY A 586 -4.72 -32.09 43.49
CA GLY A 586 -4.13 -33.34 43.99
C GLY A 586 -3.46 -33.33 45.37
N THR A 587 -3.80 -32.43 46.29
CA THR A 587 -3.32 -32.53 47.70
C THR A 587 -4.47 -32.36 48.69
N GLY A 588 -5.48 -33.21 48.55
CA GLY A 588 -6.41 -33.55 49.64
C GLY A 588 -5.90 -34.76 50.44
N ASP A 589 -4.60 -34.87 50.67
CA ASP A 589 -4.03 -35.95 51.48
C ASP A 589 -4.17 -35.60 52.96
N LYS A 590 -5.29 -36.01 53.54
CA LYS A 590 -5.60 -35.81 54.96
C LYS A 590 -4.49 -36.34 55.88
N GLU A 591 -3.71 -37.32 55.44
CA GLU A 591 -2.58 -37.86 56.21
C GLU A 591 -1.40 -36.89 56.31
N MET A 592 -1.08 -36.17 55.23
CA MET A 592 0.00 -35.18 55.24
C MET A 592 -0.37 -33.95 56.08
N ASP A 593 -1.63 -33.52 56.01
CA ASP A 593 -2.16 -32.45 56.88
C ASP A 593 -2.23 -32.90 58.35
N TYR A 594 -2.54 -34.18 58.62
CA TYR A 594 -2.54 -34.73 59.97
C TYR A 594 -1.12 -34.85 60.57
N GLU A 595 -0.12 -35.23 59.76
CA GLU A 595 1.29 -35.25 60.19
C GLU A 595 1.84 -33.84 60.41
N LEU A 596 1.44 -32.85 59.61
CA LEU A 596 1.79 -31.45 59.84
C LEU A 596 1.15 -30.89 61.13
N LEU A 597 -0.14 -31.19 61.39
CA LEU A 597 -0.79 -30.79 62.65
C LEU A 597 -0.19 -31.49 63.88
N LYS A 598 0.31 -32.73 63.72
CA LYS A 598 1.02 -33.47 64.76
C LYS A 598 2.40 -32.88 65.05
N MET A 599 3.15 -32.49 64.03
CA MET A 599 4.46 -31.82 64.19
C MET A 599 4.33 -30.37 64.69
N ALA A 600 3.25 -29.68 64.33
CA ALA A 600 2.90 -28.35 64.83
C ALA A 600 2.29 -28.35 66.25
N GLY A 601 2.12 -29.53 66.87
CA GLY A 601 1.64 -29.68 68.24
C GLY A 601 0.14 -29.41 68.46
N LEU A 602 -0.64 -29.31 67.38
CA LEU A 602 -2.06 -28.98 67.42
C LEU A 602 -2.97 -30.21 67.60
N VAL A 603 -2.50 -31.41 67.28
CA VAL A 603 -3.26 -32.67 67.48
C VAL A 603 -2.35 -33.75 68.05
N GLY A 604 -2.58 -34.09 69.33
CA GLY A 604 -1.97 -35.24 70.00
C GLY A 604 -1.49 -34.97 71.41
N ASN A 605 -2.41 -34.85 72.38
CA ASN A 605 -2.13 -35.20 73.77
C ASN A 605 -3.41 -35.46 74.59
N GLU A 606 -4.21 -36.42 74.15
CA GLU A 606 -5.23 -37.06 74.99
C GLU A 606 -4.69 -38.39 75.49
N ASN A 607 -3.78 -38.35 76.47
CA ASN A 607 -3.57 -39.39 77.49
C ASN A 607 -2.40 -39.02 78.39
N ARG A 608 -2.61 -38.10 79.33
CA ARG A 608 -1.89 -38.09 80.62
C ARG A 608 -2.77 -37.45 81.70
N SER A 609 -3.68 -38.30 82.16
CA SER A 609 -4.45 -38.16 83.39
C SER A 609 -3.54 -38.21 84.63
N GLY A 610 -3.61 -37.17 85.47
CA GLY A 610 -3.91 -37.29 86.91
C GLY A 610 -2.80 -37.58 87.93
N GLY A 611 -2.73 -36.69 88.95
CA GLY A 611 -2.31 -36.95 90.34
C GLY A 611 -0.81 -36.89 90.64
N SER A 612 -0.28 -36.55 91.81
CA SER A 612 -0.70 -35.95 93.10
C SER A 612 0.44 -36.29 94.08
N MET A 613 0.84 -35.34 94.93
CA MET A 613 1.67 -35.46 96.16
C MET A 613 3.10 -36.00 96.07
N GLY A 614 4.00 -35.27 96.75
CA GLY A 614 5.40 -35.63 97.03
C GLY A 614 6.25 -34.40 97.23
#